data_AF-Q03GQ9-F1
#
_entry.id   AF-Q03GQ9-F1
#
_cell.length_a   1.000
_cell.length_b   1.000
_cell.length_c   1.000
_cell.angle_alpha   90.00
_cell.angle_beta   90.00
_cell.angle_gamma   90.00
#
_symmetry.space_group_name_H-M   'P 1'
#
loop_
_entity.id
_entity.type
_entity.pdbx_description
1 polymer ?
#
loop_
_entity_poly.entity_id
_entity_poly.type
_entity_poly.pdbx_seq_one_letter_code
_entity_poly.pdbx_strand_id
1 'polypeptide(L)'
;MAKFDATIASFARHLPANSKSIRFQAIQPTEVISDQAALQLLFKLLDTGQLVTTIDEQLPFNLTGFIQGHQRLDEPHVGQVVAAR
;
A
#
# COMPACT_ATOMS: atom_id res chain seq x y z
N MET A 1 3.66 -0.40 -21.96
CA MET A 1 4.43 -1.66 -22.05
C MET A 1 5.72 -1.48 -21.26
N ALA A 2 6.11 -2.42 -20.39
CA ALA A 2 7.38 -2.32 -19.67
C ALA A 2 8.58 -2.43 -20.64
N LYS A 3 9.69 -1.73 -20.36
CA LYS A 3 10.92 -1.82 -21.17
C LYS A 3 11.54 -3.22 -21.06
N PHE A 4 12.40 -3.58 -22.01
CA PHE A 4 13.22 -4.79 -21.91
C PHE A 4 14.09 -4.72 -20.65
N ASP A 5 14.21 -5.85 -19.93
CA ASP A 5 14.86 -5.97 -18.61
C ASP A 5 14.28 -5.12 -17.47
N ALA A 6 13.04 -4.63 -17.62
CA ALA A 6 12.38 -3.92 -16.53
C ALA A 6 12.09 -4.84 -15.33
N THR A 7 12.20 -4.26 -14.14
CA THR A 7 11.71 -4.89 -12.90
C THR A 7 10.31 -4.38 -12.61
N ILE A 8 9.38 -5.31 -12.39
CA ILE A 8 8.04 -5.04 -11.90
C ILE A 8 8.05 -5.24 -10.39
N ALA A 9 7.94 -4.14 -9.66
CA ALA A 9 7.66 -4.14 -8.23
C ALA A 9 6.19 -4.51 -7.99
N SER A 10 5.92 -5.52 -7.15
CA SER A 10 4.56 -6.02 -6.92
C SER A 10 4.27 -6.21 -5.44
N PHE A 11 3.11 -5.74 -4.99
CA PHE A 11 2.57 -6.03 -3.66
C PHE A 11 1.67 -7.28 -3.65
N ALA A 12 1.55 -7.99 -4.78
CA ALA A 12 0.72 -9.18 -4.87
C ALA A 12 1.31 -10.34 -4.05
N ARG A 13 0.46 -11.06 -3.32
CA ARG A 13 0.85 -12.28 -2.58
C ARG A 13 1.35 -13.40 -3.49
N HIS A 14 0.89 -13.45 -4.74
CA HIS A 14 1.27 -14.46 -5.72
C HIS A 14 1.73 -13.77 -7.00
N LEU A 15 2.89 -14.18 -7.49
CA LEU A 15 3.45 -13.71 -8.75
C LEU A 15 3.10 -14.70 -9.85
N PRO A 16 2.67 -14.24 -11.04
CA PRO A 16 2.39 -15.13 -12.15
C PRO A 16 3.69 -15.79 -12.63
N ALA A 17 3.58 -17.05 -13.08
CA ALA A 17 4.64 -17.64 -13.87
C ALA A 17 4.84 -16.81 -15.15
N ASN A 18 6.08 -16.52 -15.51
CA ASN A 18 6.40 -15.78 -16.72
C ASN A 18 7.44 -16.54 -17.56
N SER A 19 7.36 -16.35 -18.88
CA SER A 19 8.30 -16.89 -19.87
C SER A 19 9.08 -15.80 -20.61
N LYS A 20 9.05 -14.56 -20.11
CA LYS A 20 9.70 -13.38 -20.71
C LYS A 20 10.84 -12.91 -19.81
N SER A 21 11.83 -12.20 -20.32
CA SER A 21 12.90 -11.56 -19.51
C SER A 21 12.36 -10.36 -18.69
N ILE A 22 11.33 -10.59 -17.90
CA ILE A 22 10.71 -9.61 -17.00
C ILE A 22 10.97 -10.12 -15.59
N ARG A 23 11.57 -9.29 -14.74
CA ARG A 23 11.79 -9.65 -13.34
C ARG A 23 10.60 -9.16 -12.51
N PHE A 24 9.93 -10.06 -11.80
CA PHE A 24 9.01 -9.66 -10.74
C PHE A 24 9.78 -9.60 -9.42
N GLN A 25 9.64 -8.48 -8.72
CA GLN A 25 10.14 -8.32 -7.36
C GLN A 25 8.96 -8.06 -6.44
N ALA A 26 8.68 -9.01 -5.56
CA ALA A 26 7.71 -8.80 -4.51
C ALA A 26 8.25 -7.72 -3.54
N ILE A 27 7.42 -6.72 -3.24
CA ILE A 27 7.67 -5.72 -2.22
C ILE A 27 6.59 -5.91 -1.17
N GLN A 28 7.04 -6.10 0.06
CA GLN A 28 6.19 -6.16 1.25
C GLN A 28 6.98 -5.53 2.40
N PRO A 29 6.30 -4.88 3.36
CA PRO A 29 6.95 -4.52 4.61
C PRO A 29 7.59 -5.77 5.22
N THR A 30 8.84 -5.63 5.61
CA THR A 30 9.59 -6.57 6.43
C THR A 30 9.88 -5.89 7.77
N GLU A 31 10.70 -6.54 8.60
CA GLU A 31 11.12 -5.98 9.89
C GLU A 31 12.60 -5.56 9.89
N VAL A 32 13.21 -5.37 8.71
CA VAL A 32 14.62 -4.98 8.61
C VAL A 32 14.82 -3.46 8.71
N ILE A 33 16.04 -3.04 9.05
CA ILE A 33 16.40 -1.63 9.29
C ILE A 33 16.04 -0.71 8.11
N SER A 34 16.08 -1.21 6.87
CA SER A 34 15.70 -0.44 5.68
C SER A 34 14.26 0.06 5.74
N ASP A 35 13.37 -0.68 6.40
CA ASP A 35 11.94 -0.39 6.40
C ASP A 35 11.62 0.70 7.42
N GLN A 36 12.35 0.71 8.53
CA GLN A 36 12.31 1.83 9.48
C GLN A 36 12.85 3.12 8.85
N ALA A 37 13.96 3.04 8.11
CA ALA A 37 14.51 4.19 7.38
C ALA A 37 13.54 4.69 6.30
N ALA A 38 12.88 3.78 5.58
CA ALA A 38 11.86 4.11 4.60
C ALA A 38 10.65 4.81 5.26
N LEU A 39 10.16 4.29 6.40
CA LEU A 39 9.06 4.91 7.15
C LEU A 39 9.40 6.33 7.61
N GLN A 40 10.61 6.54 8.13
CA GLN A 40 11.07 7.88 8.53
C GLN A 40 11.12 8.85 7.35
N LEU A 41 11.56 8.37 6.17
CA LEU A 41 11.54 9.17 4.95
C LEU A 41 10.12 9.54 4.54
N LEU A 42 9.18 8.59 4.57
CA LEU A 42 7.77 8.85 4.26
C LEU A 42 7.18 9.94 5.15
N PHE A 43 7.47 9.92 6.46
CA PHE A 43 7.01 10.99 7.36
C PHE A 43 7.60 12.36 7.02
N LYS A 44 8.88 12.44 6.65
CA LYS A 44 9.50 13.71 6.20
C LYS A 44 8.83 14.23 4.93
N LEU A 45 8.48 13.34 4.00
CA LEU A 45 7.80 13.73 2.77
C LEU A 45 6.36 14.19 3.02
N LEU A 46 5.65 13.56 3.96
CA LEU A 46 4.33 14.01 4.42
C LEU A 46 4.40 15.40 5.07
N ASP A 47 5.38 15.62 5.98
CA ASP A 47 5.56 16.89 6.69
C ASP A 47 5.88 18.06 5.74
N THR A 48 6.64 17.78 4.67
CA THR A 48 6.98 18.78 3.64
C THR A 48 5.92 18.92 2.55
N GLY A 49 4.82 18.17 2.60
CA GLY A 49 3.77 18.16 1.58
C GLY A 49 4.19 17.56 0.23
N GLN A 50 5.37 16.94 0.16
CA GLN A 50 5.87 16.24 -1.04
C GLN A 50 5.20 14.87 -1.24
N LEU A 51 4.61 14.32 -0.17
CA LEU A 51 3.72 13.18 -0.21
C LEU A 51 2.36 13.60 0.36
N VAL A 52 1.28 13.24 -0.33
CA VAL A 52 -0.09 13.45 0.13
C VAL A 52 -0.80 12.09 0.12
N THR A 53 -1.55 11.81 1.17
CA THR A 53 -2.42 10.63 1.26
C THR A 53 -3.87 11.08 1.37
N THR A 54 -4.76 10.37 0.67
CA THR A 54 -6.20 10.63 0.71
C THR A 54 -6.84 9.67 1.70
N ILE A 55 -7.67 10.19 2.61
CA ILE A 55 -8.57 9.39 3.44
C ILE A 55 -9.92 9.39 2.73
N ASP A 56 -10.41 8.23 2.32
CA ASP A 56 -11.72 8.06 1.68
C ASP A 56 -12.82 8.18 2.73
N GLU A 57 -12.64 7.48 3.86
CA GLU A 57 -13.63 7.39 4.92
C GLU A 57 -12.96 7.22 6.27
N GLN A 58 -13.56 7.84 7.31
CA GLN A 58 -13.16 7.68 8.69
C GLN A 58 -14.30 7.01 9.46
N LEU A 59 -14.04 5.82 9.99
CA LEU A 59 -15.01 4.98 10.68
C LEU A 59 -14.70 4.93 12.19
N PRO A 60 -15.72 4.76 13.05
CA PRO A 60 -15.50 4.69 14.48
C PRO A 60 -14.73 3.42 14.86
N PHE A 61 -13.82 3.51 15.83
CA PHE A 61 -13.04 2.39 16.35
C PHE A 61 -13.90 1.50 17.27
N ASN A 62 -14.92 0.87 16.67
CA ASN A 62 -15.82 -0.08 17.32
C ASN A 62 -16.25 -1.16 16.31
N LEU A 63 -16.94 -2.20 16.80
CA LEU A 63 -17.36 -3.32 15.96
C LEU A 63 -18.14 -2.88 14.71
N THR A 64 -19.04 -1.91 14.83
CA THR A 64 -19.81 -1.37 13.70
C THR A 64 -18.90 -0.76 12.64
N GLY A 65 -17.94 0.07 13.05
CA GLY A 65 -16.98 0.66 12.12
C GLY A 65 -16.07 -0.38 11.46
N PHE A 66 -15.70 -1.46 12.16
CA PHE A 66 -14.95 -2.56 11.53
C PHE A 66 -15.78 -3.31 10.49
N ILE A 67 -17.06 -3.60 10.77
CA ILE A 67 -17.96 -4.25 9.80
C ILE A 67 -18.11 -3.38 8.55
N GLN A 68 -18.37 -2.09 8.73
CA GLN A 68 -18.49 -1.13 7.63
C GLN A 68 -17.18 -1.01 6.85
N GLY A 69 -16.04 -0.96 7.53
CA GLY A 69 -14.74 -0.89 6.89
C GLY A 69 -14.46 -2.12 6.02
N HIS A 70 -14.78 -3.32 6.49
CA HIS A 70 -14.67 -4.52 5.68
C HIS A 70 -15.57 -4.49 4.43
N GLN A 71 -16.83 -4.09 4.60
CA GLN A 71 -17.75 -3.93 3.46
C GLN A 71 -17.23 -2.92 2.44
N ARG A 72 -16.65 -1.81 2.91
CA ARG A 72 -16.08 -0.78 2.04
C ARG A 72 -14.86 -1.26 1.27
N LEU A 73 -14.01 -2.08 1.90
CA LEU A 73 -12.81 -2.66 1.28
C LEU A 73 -13.13 -3.67 0.17
N ASP A 74 -14.33 -4.25 0.16
CA ASP A 74 -14.80 -5.14 -0.90
C ASP A 74 -15.24 -4.38 -2.17
N GLU A 75 -15.43 -3.07 -2.07
CA GLU A 75 -15.79 -2.20 -3.20
C GLU A 75 -14.59 -1.38 -3.70
N PRO A 76 -14.55 -1.02 -5.00
CA PRO A 76 -13.57 -0.07 -5.50
C PRO A 76 -13.67 1.28 -4.79
N HIS A 77 -12.57 1.74 -4.20
CA HIS A 77 -12.45 3.03 -3.52
C HIS A 77 -11.09 3.69 -3.82
N VAL A 78 -11.00 4.99 -3.55
CA VAL A 78 -9.76 5.77 -3.75
C VAL A 78 -9.35 6.40 -2.43
N GLY A 79 -8.21 5.97 -1.89
CA GLY A 79 -7.70 6.45 -0.62
C GLY A 79 -7.72 5.37 0.45
N GLN A 80 -7.61 5.79 1.71
CA GLN A 80 -7.54 4.92 2.87
C GLN A 80 -8.85 4.95 3.66
N VAL A 81 -9.31 3.79 4.13
CA VAL A 81 -10.36 3.69 5.14
C VAL A 81 -9.68 3.65 6.52
N VAL A 82 -9.96 4.64 7.36
CA VAL A 82 -9.28 4.82 8.66
C VAL A 82 -10.24 4.55 9.80
N ALA A 83 -9.90 3.61 10.69
CA ALA A 83 -10.59 3.43 11.95
C ALA A 83 -10.00 4.38 13.01
N ALA A 84 -10.83 5.26 13.57
CA ALA A 84 -10.41 6.28 14.52
C ALA A 84 -11.33 6.35 15.75
N ARG A 85 -10.81 6.86 16.86
CA ARG A 85 -11.52 6.97 18.14
C ARG A 85 -12.57 8.07 18.15
#